data_AF-A0A2K2VHV2-F1
#
_entry.id   AF-A0A2K2VHV2-F1
#
_cell.length_a   1.000
_cell.length_b   1.000
_cell.length_c   1.000
_cell.angle_alpha   90.00
_cell.angle_beta   90.00
_cell.angle_gamma   90.00
#
_symmetry.space_group_name_H-M   'P 1'
#
loop_
_entity.id
_entity.type
_entity.pdbx_description
1 polymer ?
#
loop_
_entity_poly.entity_id
_entity_poly.type
_entity_poly.pdbx_seq_one_letter_code
_entity_poly.pdbx_strand_id
1 'polypeptide(L)' 'METNLVVEGVKFMGLGMGAVFLFLAVMIFLMSIMSRVVHKFFPEVQPSASSSSSSAQNNQKKVVAAITAAIKFHREG' A
#
# COMPACT_ATOMS: atom_id res chain seq x y z
N MET A 1 -37.08 7.49 -44.66
CA MET A 1 -36.45 6.92 -43.45
C MET A 1 -36.06 8.08 -42.58
N GLU A 2 -36.89 8.47 -41.61
CA GLU A 2 -36.58 9.62 -40.74
C GLU A 2 -35.56 9.19 -39.69
N THR A 3 -34.28 9.45 -39.97
CA THR A 3 -33.20 9.29 -39.02
C THR A 3 -33.41 10.31 -37.91
N ASN A 4 -33.87 9.85 -36.74
CA ASN A 4 -33.94 10.67 -35.55
C ASN A 4 -32.51 10.98 -35.08
N LEU A 5 -31.95 12.09 -35.57
CA LEU A 5 -30.56 12.51 -35.34
C LEU A 5 -30.19 12.56 -33.86
N VAL A 6 -31.16 12.91 -33.01
CA VAL A 6 -30.99 12.92 -31.55
C VAL A 6 -30.74 11.51 -31.01
N VAL A 7 -31.50 10.51 -31.48
CA VAL A 7 -31.33 9.11 -31.07
C VAL A 7 -29.99 8.56 -31.57
N GLU A 8 -29.59 8.90 -32.79
CA GLU A 8 -28.28 8.54 -33.33
C GLU A 8 -27.13 9.15 -32.51
N GLY A 9 -27.24 10.44 -32.13
CA GLY A 9 -26.27 11.14 -31.30
C GLY A 9 -26.11 10.51 -29.92
N VAL A 10 -27.21 10.11 -29.28
CA VAL A 10 -27.17 9.40 -27.99
C VAL A 10 -26.48 8.04 -28.12
N LYS A 11 -26.71 7.30 -29.22
CA LYS A 11 -26.01 6.04 -29.50
C LYS A 11 -24.49 6.24 -29.62
N PHE A 12 -24.06 7.29 -30.33
CA PHE A 12 -22.63 7.62 -30.45
C PHE A 12 -22.01 8.08 -29.13
N MET A 13 -22.76 8.83 -28.30
CA MET A 13 -22.31 9.23 -26.97
C MET A 13 -22.10 8.01 -26.06
N GLY A 14 -23.04 7.06 -26.08
CA GLY A 14 -22.90 5.79 -25.36
C GLY A 14 -21.73 4.95 -25.86
N LEU A 15 -21.54 4.87 -27.18
CA LEU A 15 -20.42 4.15 -27.79
C LEU A 15 -19.07 4.77 -27.42
N GLY A 16 -18.95 6.10 -27.52
CA GLY A 16 -17.73 6.84 -27.21
C GLY A 16 -17.37 6.75 -25.72
N MET A 17 -18.36 6.96 -24.83
CA MET A 17 -18.13 6.85 -23.39
C MET A 17 -17.80 5.41 -22.97
N GLY A 18 -18.45 4.43 -23.58
CA GLY A 18 -18.16 3.01 -23.34
C GLY A 18 -16.77 2.60 -23.79
N ALA A 19 -16.31 3.07 -24.96
CA ALA A 19 -14.97 2.79 -25.48
C ALA A 19 -13.88 3.39 -24.57
N VAL A 20 -14.04 4.63 -24.12
CA VAL A 20 -13.11 5.26 -23.17
C VAL A 20 -13.10 4.52 -21.84
N PHE A 21 -14.27 4.15 -21.32
CA PHE A 21 -14.36 3.36 -20.08
C PHE A 21 -13.64 2.01 -20.21
N LEU A 22 -13.84 1.29 -21.32
CA LEU A 22 -13.15 0.03 -21.58
C LEU A 22 -11.63 0.22 -21.64
N PHE A 23 -11.17 1.27 -22.31
CA PHE A 23 -9.75 1.59 -22.42
C PHE A 23 -9.13 1.86 -21.04
N LEU A 24 -9.79 2.67 -20.20
CA LEU A 24 -9.33 2.94 -18.84
C LEU A 24 -9.37 1.69 -17.96
N ALA A 25 -10.41 0.86 -18.08
CA ALA A 25 -10.50 -0.40 -17.34
C ALA A 25 -9.35 -1.35 -17.68
N VAL A 26 -9.01 -1.48 -18.96
CA VAL A 26 -7.83 -2.23 -19.41
C VAL A 26 -6.56 -1.63 -18.83
N MET A 27 -6.40 -0.30 -18.89
CA MET A 27 -5.21 0.39 -18.36
C MET A 27 -5.04 0.15 -16.85
N ILE A 28 -6.12 0.24 -16.07
CA ILE A 28 -6.14 -0.07 -14.64
C ILE A 28 -5.76 -1.54 -14.40
N PHE A 29 -6.27 -2.46 -15.21
CA PHE A 29 -5.95 -3.89 -15.08
C PHE A 29 -4.46 -4.17 -15.33
N LEU A 30 -3.86 -3.55 -16.36
CA LEU A 30 -2.42 -3.64 -16.59
C LEU A 30 -1.63 -3.07 -15.41
N MET A 31 -2.05 -1.92 -14.87
CA MET A 31 -1.39 -1.29 -13.73
C MET A 31 -1.48 -2.19 -12.47
N SER A 32 -2.61 -2.87 -12.27
CA SER A 32 -2.80 -3.84 -11.20
C SER A 32 -1.92 -5.07 -11.35
N ILE A 33 -1.78 -5.60 -12.58
CA ILE A 33 -0.84 -6.70 -12.88
C ILE A 33 0.57 -6.25 -12.54
N MET A 34 0.98 -5.07 -12.99
CA MET A 34 2.31 -4.53 -12.71
C MET A 34 2.54 -4.41 -11.20
N SER A 35 1.57 -3.89 -10.44
CA SER A 35 1.63 -3.84 -8.97
C SER A 35 1.80 -5.23 -8.35
N ARG A 36 1.06 -6.23 -8.82
CA ARG A 36 1.13 -7.61 -8.30
C ARG A 36 2.43 -8.32 -8.66
N VAL A 37 2.96 -8.05 -9.86
CA VAL A 37 4.27 -8.55 -10.32
C VAL A 37 5.37 -7.93 -9.47
N VAL A 38 5.36 -6.61 -9.29
CA VAL A 38 6.33 -5.91 -8.44
C VAL A 38 6.31 -6.49 -7.01
N HIS A 39 5.13 -6.62 -6.39
CA HIS A 39 5.03 -7.15 -5.02
C HIS A 39 5.45 -8.63 -4.89
N LYS A 40 5.37 -9.41 -5.98
CA LYS A 40 5.78 -10.83 -6.00
C LYS A 40 7.27 -11.03 -6.29
N PHE A 41 7.84 -10.25 -7.22
CA PHE A 41 9.24 -10.40 -7.66
C PHE A 41 10.20 -9.50 -6.86
N PHE A 42 9.71 -8.36 -6.38
CA PHE A 42 10.39 -7.48 -5.42
C PHE A 42 9.48 -7.35 -4.19
N PRO A 43 9.36 -8.41 -3.37
CA PRO A 43 8.75 -8.26 -2.06
C PRO A 43 9.59 -7.21 -1.31
N GLU A 44 9.06 -5.99 -1.18
CA GLU A 44 9.59 -5.05 -0.23
C GLU A 44 9.55 -5.77 1.11
N VAL A 45 10.72 -5.88 1.74
CA VAL A 45 10.83 -6.31 3.13
C VAL A 45 10.21 -5.19 3.95
N GLN A 46 8.89 -5.12 3.97
CA GLN A 46 8.14 -4.37 4.96
C GLN A 46 8.70 -4.85 6.29
N PRO A 47 9.36 -3.98 7.10
CA PRO A 47 9.81 -4.38 8.41
C PRO A 47 8.56 -4.87 9.12
N SER A 48 8.49 -6.18 9.33
CA SER A 48 7.36 -6.84 9.94
C SER A 48 6.97 -6.02 11.17
N ALA A 49 5.72 -5.54 11.20
CA ALA A 49 5.21 -4.85 12.38
C ALA A 49 5.25 -5.75 13.63
N SER A 50 5.54 -7.06 13.48
CA SER A 50 5.83 -7.99 14.58
C SER A 50 7.23 -7.87 15.19
N SER A 51 8.17 -7.16 14.55
CA SER A 51 9.50 -6.85 15.14
C SER A 51 9.46 -5.67 16.12
N SER A 52 8.36 -4.91 16.14
CA SER A 52 8.18 -3.79 17.07
C SER A 52 7.97 -4.25 18.51
N SER A 53 7.35 -5.41 18.75
CA SER A 53 7.12 -5.93 20.10
C SER A 53 8.38 -6.53 20.72
N SER A 54 9.17 -7.26 19.93
CA SER A 54 10.43 -7.86 20.39
C SER A 54 11.53 -6.82 20.59
N SER A 55 11.59 -5.79 19.72
CA SER A 55 12.49 -4.65 19.92
C SER A 55 12.08 -3.78 21.11
N ALA A 56 10.78 -3.50 21.30
CA ALA A 56 10.29 -2.76 22.47
C ALA A 56 10.63 -3.47 23.79
N GLN A 57 10.48 -4.79 23.85
CA GLN A 57 10.82 -5.58 25.04
C GLN A 57 12.34 -5.63 25.29
N ASN A 58 13.15 -5.68 24.23
CA ASN A 58 14.61 -5.61 24.34
C ASN A 58 15.08 -4.22 24.81
N ASN A 59 14.45 -3.15 24.30
CA ASN A 59 14.70 -1.78 24.73
C ASN A 59 14.34 -1.56 26.20
N GLN A 60 13.20 -2.07 26.66
CA GLN A 60 12.82 -1.98 28.08
C GLN A 60 13.84 -2.70 28.98
N LYS A 61 14.28 -3.90 28.59
CA LYS A 61 15.32 -4.64 29.33
C LYS A 61 16.65 -3.88 29.40
N LYS A 62 17.05 -3.23 28.29
CA LYS A 62 18.25 -2.36 28.25
C LYS A 62 18.12 -1.14 29.16
N VAL A 63 16.96 -0.48 29.16
CA VAL A 63 16.68 0.67 30.04
C VAL A 63 16.73 0.27 31.51
N VAL A 64 16.11 -0.85 31.88
CA VAL A 64 16.14 -1.37 33.26
C VAL A 64 17.57 -1.74 33.69
N ALA A 65 18.36 -2.35 32.80
CA ALA A 65 19.76 -2.67 33.08
C ALA A 65 20.61 -1.40 33.30
N ALA A 66 20.41 -0.36 32.47
CA ALA A 66 21.11 0.92 32.61
C ALA A 66 20.76 1.64 33.92
N ILE A 67 19.48 1.66 34.30
CA ILE A 67 19.02 2.24 35.57
C ILE A 67 19.60 1.46 36.76
N THR A 68 19.59 0.14 36.70
CA THR A 68 20.16 -0.72 37.76
C THR A 68 21.66 -0.50 37.92
N ALA A 69 22.39 -0.40 36.80
CA ALA A 69 23.81 -0.10 36.81
C ALA A 69 24.09 1.29 37.42
N ALA A 70 23.31 2.31 37.07
CA ALA A 70 23.45 3.65 37.63
C ALA A 70 23.19 3.69 39.14
N ILE A 71 22.16 2.97 39.63
CA ILE A 71 21.85 2.88 41.07
C ILE A 71 22.96 2.14 41.81
N LYS A 72 23.48 1.04 41.24
CA LYS A 72 24.60 0.30 41.82
C LYS A 72 25.85 1.17 41.92
N PHE A 73 26.17 1.92 40.86
CA PHE A 73 27.29 2.84 40.82
C PHE A 73 27.15 3.99 41.84
N HIS A 74 25.94 4.45 42.10
CA HIS A 74 25.67 5.49 43.10
C HIS A 74 25.74 4.97 44.55
N ARG A 75 25.47 3.68 44.78
CA ARG A 75 25.51 3.05 46.11
C ARG A 75 26.90 2.56 46.50
N GLU A 76 27.73 2.20 45.51
CA GLU A 76 29.10 1.71 45.71
C GLU A 76 30.15 2.84 45.68
N GLY A 77 29.72 4.10 45.50
CA GLY A 77 30.53 5.31 45.62
C GLY A 77 30.29 6.07 46.91
#